data_AF-A0A096AX90-F1
#
_entry.id   AF-A0A096AX90-F1
#
_cell.length_a   1.000
_cell.length_b   1.000
_cell.length_c   1.000
_cell.angle_alpha   90.00
_cell.angle_beta   90.00
_cell.angle_gamma   90.00
#
_symmetry.space_group_name_H-M   'P 1'
#
loop_
_entity.id
_entity.type
_entity.pdbx_description
1 polymer ?
#
loop_
_entity_poly.entity_id
_entity_poly.type
_entity_poly.pdbx_seq_one_letter_code
_entity_poly.pdbx_strand_id
1 'polypeptide(L)'
;MAVDALIMKHVEKLSVKNTVLAIQENPYMQYSLGLEKLTEKQAFVPEQFVLIRMGLNHDFFYILTSLMAKADRSMPKKRRPMKTTTTAADTLNTDGTYSDTEIRYPTAYNI
;
A
#
# COMPACT_ATOMS: atom_id res chain seq x y z
N MET A 1 2.41 -1.39 -12.54
CA MET A 1 3.54 -1.52 -13.47
C MET A 1 4.62 -0.45 -13.21
N ALA A 2 4.56 0.75 -13.80
CA ALA A 2 5.69 1.70 -13.78
C ALA A 2 5.90 2.45 -12.45
N VAL A 3 4.81 2.82 -11.77
CA VAL A 3 4.87 3.53 -10.48
C VAL A 3 5.41 2.60 -9.38
N ASP A 4 5.02 1.33 -9.40
CA ASP A 4 5.47 0.33 -8.43
C ASP A 4 6.99 0.14 -8.47
N ALA A 5 7.59 0.16 -9.67
CA ALA A 5 9.04 0.14 -9.83
C ALA A 5 9.73 1.34 -9.14
N LEU A 6 9.13 2.53 -9.24
CA LEU A 6 9.64 3.74 -8.59
C LEU A 6 9.50 3.68 -7.06
N ILE A 7 8.40 3.10 -6.57
CA ILE A 7 8.17 2.87 -5.14
C ILE A 7 9.21 1.89 -4.60
N MET A 8 9.39 0.73 -5.26
CA MET A 8 10.37 -0.28 -4.87
C MET A 8 11.79 0.31 -4.84
N LYS A 9 12.15 1.11 -5.84
CA LYS A 9 13.43 1.84 -5.87
C LYS A 9 13.63 2.71 -4.62
N HIS A 10 12.58 3.37 -4.15
CA HIS A 10 12.66 4.28 -3.00
C HIS A 10 12.66 3.52 -1.66
N VAL A 11 11.83 2.49 -1.54
CA VAL A 11 11.73 1.63 -0.34
C VAL A 11 13.04 0.88 -0.09
N GLU A 12 13.60 0.24 -1.11
CA GLU A 12 14.85 -0.52 -1.03
C GLU A 12 16.11 0.37 -0.98
N LYS A 13 15.96 1.69 -1.21
CA LYS A 13 17.05 2.67 -1.27
C LYS A 13 18.18 2.29 -2.25
N LEU A 14 17.82 1.59 -3.32
CA LEU A 14 18.77 1.14 -4.35
C LEU A 14 19.00 2.22 -5.43
N SER A 15 20.12 2.08 -6.14
CA SER A 15 20.34 2.77 -7.41
C SER A 15 19.42 2.18 -8.48
N VAL A 16 19.03 2.96 -9.49
CA VAL A 16 18.12 2.51 -10.55
C VAL A 16 18.61 1.20 -11.19
N LYS A 17 19.91 1.09 -11.51
CA LYS A 17 20.48 -0.13 -12.08
C LYS A 17 20.29 -1.35 -11.17
N ASN A 18 20.57 -1.18 -9.87
CA ASN A 18 20.44 -2.23 -8.88
C ASN A 18 18.97 -2.58 -8.62
N THR A 19 18.06 -1.61 -8.70
CA THR A 19 16.61 -1.88 -8.60
C THR A 19 16.16 -2.78 -9.72
N VAL A 20 16.63 -2.57 -10.96
CA VAL A 20 16.18 -3.43 -12.05
C VAL A 20 16.73 -4.86 -11.92
N LEU A 21 17.97 -5.01 -11.44
CA LEU A 21 18.51 -6.33 -11.10
C LEU A 21 17.71 -7.00 -9.98
N ALA A 22 17.39 -6.26 -8.91
CA ALA A 22 16.58 -6.76 -7.81
C ALA A 22 15.17 -7.20 -8.27
N ILE A 23 14.56 -6.44 -9.19
CA ILE A 23 13.29 -6.82 -9.81
C ILE A 23 13.43 -8.12 -10.63
N GLN A 24 14.53 -8.29 -11.36
CA GLN A 24 14.76 -9.50 -12.15
C GLN A 24 14.90 -10.73 -11.25
N GLU A 25 15.58 -10.60 -10.11
CA GLU A 25 15.87 -11.71 -9.21
C GLU A 25 14.71 -12.04 -8.26
N ASN A 26 13.87 -11.07 -7.91
CA ASN A 26 12.83 -11.23 -6.89
C ASN A 26 11.42 -11.43 -7.52
N PRO A 27 10.82 -12.64 -7.40
CA PRO A 27 9.48 -12.91 -7.93
C PRO A 27 8.38 -12.02 -7.36
N TYR A 28 8.51 -11.59 -6.10
CA TYR A 28 7.52 -10.70 -5.46
C TYR A 28 7.53 -9.29 -6.06
N MET A 29 8.73 -8.80 -6.41
CA MET A 29 8.86 -7.51 -7.10
C MET A 29 8.27 -7.59 -8.50
N GLN A 30 8.48 -8.70 -9.22
CA GLN A 30 7.84 -8.93 -10.52
C GLN A 30 6.32 -9.01 -10.43
N TYR A 31 5.80 -9.72 -9.42
CA TYR A 31 4.36 -9.78 -9.17
C TYR A 31 3.78 -8.40 -8.85
N SER A 32 4.49 -7.57 -8.09
CA SER A 32 4.08 -6.19 -7.78
C SER A 32 3.99 -5.30 -9.03
N LEU A 33 4.79 -5.60 -10.06
CA LEU A 33 4.65 -4.94 -11.35
C LEU A 33 3.38 -5.40 -12.07
N GLY A 34 2.96 -6.64 -11.83
CA GLY A 34 1.81 -7.33 -12.45
C GLY A 34 2.24 -8.34 -13.53
N LEU A 35 3.48 -8.83 -13.48
CA LEU A 35 3.95 -9.90 -14.36
C LEU A 35 3.29 -11.23 -13.96
N GLU A 36 2.65 -11.91 -14.92
CA GLU A 36 1.95 -13.18 -14.67
C GLU A 36 2.90 -14.35 -14.38
N LYS A 37 4.14 -14.26 -14.87
CA LYS A 37 5.16 -15.32 -14.76
C LYS A 37 6.52 -14.71 -14.45
N LEU A 38 7.30 -15.43 -13.64
CA LEU A 38 8.69 -15.10 -13.39
C LEU A 38 9.44 -15.07 -14.73
N THR A 39 10.04 -13.93 -15.01
CA THR A 39 10.74 -13.67 -16.26
C THR A 39 12.17 -13.29 -15.95
N GLU A 40 13.12 -14.00 -16.57
CA GLU A 40 14.55 -13.73 -16.41
C GLU A 40 15.01 -12.51 -17.22
N LYS A 41 14.18 -12.00 -18.13
CA LYS A 41 14.46 -10.74 -18.83
C LYS A 41 14.28 -9.55 -17.89
N GLN A 42 15.19 -8.61 -18.04
CA GLN A 42 15.12 -7.28 -17.45
C GLN A 42 13.79 -6.59 -17.83
N ALA A 43 12.96 -6.31 -16.83
CA ALA A 43 11.62 -5.71 -17.04
C ALA A 43 11.68 -4.24 -17.47
N PHE A 44 12.75 -3.52 -17.11
CA PHE A 44 12.91 -2.10 -17.39
C PHE A 44 14.29 -1.77 -17.94
N VAL A 45 14.35 -0.75 -18.80
CA VAL A 45 15.60 -0.06 -19.10
C VAL A 45 15.80 1.04 -18.06
N PRO A 46 17.00 1.26 -17.49
CA PRO A 46 17.23 2.28 -16.47
C PRO A 46 16.70 3.69 -16.83
N GLU A 47 16.73 4.05 -18.11
CA GLU A 47 16.23 5.33 -18.62
C GLU A 47 14.71 5.50 -18.45
N GLN A 48 13.94 4.41 -18.42
CA GLN A 48 12.49 4.48 -18.23
C GLN A 48 12.12 5.08 -16.86
N PHE A 49 12.96 4.93 -15.84
CA PHE A 49 12.74 5.57 -14.54
C PHE A 49 12.76 7.11 -14.62
N VAL A 50 13.56 7.67 -15.53
CA VAL A 50 13.60 9.11 -15.76
C VAL A 50 12.30 9.57 -16.41
N LEU A 51 11.84 8.86 -17.45
CA LEU A 51 10.59 9.16 -18.15
C LEU A 51 9.39 9.08 -17.21
N ILE A 52 9.32 8.05 -16.36
CA ILE A 52 8.26 7.88 -15.36
C ILE A 52 8.26 9.05 -14.38
N ARG A 53 9.44 9.47 -13.90
CA ARG A 53 9.55 10.61 -12.99
C ARG A 53 9.13 11.93 -13.65
N MET A 54 9.47 12.15 -14.93
CA MET A 54 9.06 13.34 -15.66
C MET A 54 7.53 13.40 -15.85
N GLY A 55 6.88 12.24 -15.99
CA GLY A 55 5.42 12.14 -16.05
C GLY A 55 4.72 12.41 -14.71
N LEU A 56 5.41 12.21 -13.58
CA LEU A 56 4.93 12.53 -12.22
C LEU A 56 5.18 14.00 -11.88
N ASN A 57 4.63 14.88 -12.71
CA ASN A 57 4.75 16.33 -12.58
C ASN A 57 3.57 16.94 -11.82
N HIS A 58 3.62 18.26 -11.60
CA HIS A 58 2.60 18.98 -10.84
C HIS A 58 1.18 18.77 -11.41
N ASP A 59 1.05 18.79 -12.74
CA ASP A 59 -0.23 18.63 -13.42
C ASP A 59 -0.82 17.23 -13.20
N PHE A 60 0.02 16.20 -13.20
CA PHE A 60 -0.41 14.85 -12.84
C PHE A 60 -1.03 14.79 -11.43
N PHE A 61 -0.36 15.38 -10.43
CA PHE A 61 -0.86 15.39 -9.06
C PHE A 61 -2.11 16.26 -8.88
N TYR A 62 -2.21 17.36 -9.63
CA TYR A 62 -3.42 18.17 -9.67
C TYR A 62 -4.62 17.37 -10.19
N ILE A 63 -4.45 16.70 -11.33
CA ILE A 63 -5.49 15.84 -11.92
C ILE A 63 -5.86 14.73 -10.95
N LEU A 64 -4.88 14.03 -10.38
CA LEU A 64 -5.09 12.95 -9.42
C LEU A 64 -5.91 13.42 -8.21
N THR A 65 -5.53 14.54 -7.60
CA THR A 65 -6.24 15.13 -6.45
C THR A 65 -7.68 15.51 -6.83
N SER A 66 -7.87 16.08 -8.02
CA SER A 66 -9.20 16.45 -8.51
C SER A 66 -10.12 15.25 -8.72
N LEU A 67 -9.58 14.11 -9.18
CA LEU A 67 -10.31 12.86 -9.36
C LEU A 67 -10.70 12.25 -8.02
N MET A 68 -9.77 12.21 -7.06
CA MET A 68 -10.04 11.73 -5.69
C MET A 68 -11.16 12.55 -5.03
N ALA A 69 -11.09 13.88 -5.11
CA ALA A 69 -12.12 14.76 -4.55
C ALA A 69 -13.50 14.61 -5.22
N LYS A 70 -13.56 14.13 -6.46
CA LYS A 70 -14.83 13.79 -7.14
C LYS A 70 -15.33 12.42 -6.69
N ALA A 71 -14.45 11.43 -6.57
CA ALA A 71 -14.79 10.10 -6.09
C ALA A 71 -15.36 10.14 -4.65
N ASP A 72 -14.76 10.93 -3.76
CA ASP A 72 -15.24 11.10 -2.38
C ASP A 72 -16.64 11.72 -2.29
N ARG A 73 -17.00 12.59 -3.25
CA ARG A 73 -18.34 13.18 -3.32
C ARG A 73 -19.40 12.24 -3.86
N SER A 74 -18.99 11.20 -4.59
CA SER A 74 -19.91 10.20 -5.16
C SER A 74 -20.35 9.14 -4.15
N MET A 75 -19.63 9.01 -3.02
CA MET A 75 -20.01 8.10 -1.95
C MET A 75 -21.10 8.74 -1.09
N PRO A 76 -22.28 8.11 -0.92
CA PRO A 76 -23.30 8.63 -0.03
C PRO A 76 -22.72 8.68 1.39
N LYS A 77 -22.60 9.89 1.97
CA LYS A 77 -22.27 10.04 3.38
C LYS A 77 -23.33 9.29 4.19
N LYS A 78 -23.00 8.08 4.66
CA LYS A 78 -23.81 7.38 5.68
C LYS A 78 -23.78 8.25 6.94
N ARG A 79 -24.75 9.15 7.08
CA ARG A 79 -24.99 9.90 8.31
C ARG A 79 -25.36 8.86 9.36
N ARG A 80 -24.43 8.51 10.24
CA ARG A 80 -24.80 7.83 11.49
C ARG A 80 -25.77 8.76 12.22
N PRO A 81 -26.99 8.34 12.56
CA PRO A 81 -27.91 9.19 13.31
C PRO A 81 -27.25 9.52 14.64
N MET A 82 -27.08 10.81 14.92
CA MET A 82 -26.58 11.30 16.20
C MET A 82 -27.70 11.08 17.23
N LYS A 83 -27.55 10.08 18.11
CA LYS A 83 -28.40 9.98 19.30
C LYS A 83 -28.00 11.10 20.26
N THR A 84 -28.73 12.20 20.22
CA THR A 84 -28.74 13.18 21.32
C THR A 84 -29.70 12.67 22.39
N THR A 85 -29.16 12.05 23.44
CA THR A 85 -29.87 11.97 24.73
C THR A 85 -28.88 12.32 25.82
N THR A 86 -28.89 13.60 26.19
CA THR A 86 -28.49 14.09 27.50
C THR A 86 -29.23 13.26 28.56
N THR A 87 -28.51 12.63 29.49
CA THR A 87 -28.73 12.63 30.96
C THR A 87 -27.64 11.77 31.60
N ALA A 88 -27.10 12.26 32.71
CA ALA A 88 -26.03 11.65 33.49
C ALA A 88 -26.40 10.24 34.00
N ALA A 89 -25.52 9.27 33.75
CA ALA A 89 -25.14 8.18 34.64
C ALA A 89 -24.25 7.21 33.84
N ASP A 90 -22.97 7.21 34.20
CA ASP A 90 -22.09 6.04 34.29
C ASP A 90 -22.56 4.76 33.56
N THR A 91 -21.98 4.47 32.39
CA THR A 91 -21.78 3.10 31.87
C THR A 91 -20.79 3.18 30.71
N LEU A 92 -19.53 2.90 31.03
CA LEU A 92 -18.43 2.74 30.08
C LEU A 92 -18.65 1.44 29.29
N ASN A 93 -19.24 1.54 28.09
CA ASN A 93 -19.33 0.39 27.17
C ASN A 93 -17.99 0.21 26.46
N THR A 94 -17.09 -0.55 27.09
CA THR A 94 -15.85 -1.04 26.51
C THR A 94 -16.11 -2.33 25.72
N ASP A 95 -16.73 -2.22 24.55
CA ASP A 95 -16.73 -3.33 23.58
C ASP A 95 -15.50 -3.20 22.68
N GLY A 96 -14.33 -3.41 23.31
CA GLY A 96 -13.13 -3.75 22.59
C GLY A 96 -13.17 -5.24 22.30
N THR A 97 -13.58 -5.63 21.10
CA THR A 97 -13.16 -6.92 20.52
C THR A 97 -11.66 -6.84 20.25
N TYR A 98 -10.89 -6.92 21.33
CA TYR A 98 -9.47 -7.26 21.35
C TYR A 98 -9.43 -8.74 21.73
N SER A 99 -9.45 -9.61 20.72
CA SER A 99 -9.13 -11.01 20.94
C SER A 99 -7.62 -11.10 21.13
N ASP A 100 -7.19 -11.18 22.39
CA ASP A 100 -5.81 -11.52 22.71
C ASP A 100 -5.62 -12.99 22.33
N THR A 101 -5.27 -13.25 21.07
CA THR A 101 -4.79 -14.56 20.68
C THR A 101 -3.37 -14.69 21.21
N GLU A 102 -3.24 -15.08 22.48
CA GLU A 102 -2.01 -15.68 23.00
C GLU A 102 -1.74 -16.95 22.18
N ILE A 103 -0.99 -16.84 21.09
CA ILE A 103 -0.44 -18.00 20.39
C ILE A 103 0.70 -18.54 21.27
N ARG A 104 0.33 -19.41 22.21
CA ARG A 104 1.30 -20.20 22.97
C ARG A 104 1.89 -21.24 22.03
N TYR A 105 3.06 -20.96 21.45
CA TYR A 105 3.81 -21.96 20.68
C TYR A 105 4.10 -23.18 21.58
N PRO A 106 3.89 -24.42 21.12
CA PRO A 106 4.31 -25.58 21.86
C PRO A 106 5.84 -25.61 21.87
N THR A 107 6.45 -25.38 23.03
CA THR A 107 7.87 -25.64 23.25
C THR A 107 8.09 -27.13 23.09
N ALA A 108 8.50 -27.55 21.90
CA ALA A 108 8.91 -28.92 21.65
C ALA A 108 10.36 -29.10 22.13
N TYR A 109 10.56 -30.21 22.85
CA TYR A 109 11.80 -30.88 23.25
C TYR A 109 12.44 -30.48 24.59
N ASN A 110 12.12 -31.28 25.61
CA ASN A 110 13.03 -31.64 26.70
C ASN A 110 14.17 -32.49 26.13
N ILE A 111 15.40 -32.18 26.57
CA ILE A 111 16.60 -33.03 26.49
C ILE A 111 16.54 -34.05 27.62
#